data_AF-A0A3D0RTN3-F1
#
_entry.id   AF-A0A3D0RTN3-F1
#
_cell.length_a   1.000
_cell.length_b   1.000
_cell.length_c   1.000
_cell.angle_alpha   90.00
_cell.angle_beta   90.00
_cell.angle_gamma   90.00
#
_symmetry.space_group_name_H-M   'P 1'
#
loop_
_entity.id
_entity.type
_entity.pdbx_description
1 polymer ?
#
loop_
_entity_poly.entity_id
_entity_poly.type
_entity_poly.pdbx_seq_one_letter_code
_entity_poly.pdbx_strand_id
1 'polypeptide(L)'
;MAALILVATCLTVALPAHAQARPQAQAQERTRPVHGDRAIALLGDRLAEAAALNGWTPARLRAVLATDDTAWLDPDGRVFYVESAYDGPAAGAEPEVGEAPYPLADTFTLHSLPGSSRTILLDFDGTSVSGTGWNSSYGVSTSPQPAWTLDGDATSFSDAERTAIQSIWQRVAEDYAPFDVDVTTEDPGAAGITRSSVADTVYGTRALITPSTEAQGKICPSGCGGVAYIHVFDATF
;
A
#
# COMPACT_ATOMS: atom_id res chain seq x y z
N MET A 1 15.87 35.06 -69.49
CA MET A 1 14.46 34.90 -69.06
C MET A 1 14.43 35.02 -67.55
N ALA A 2 13.95 36.16 -67.04
CA ALA A 2 13.71 36.37 -65.62
C ALA A 2 12.23 36.12 -65.35
N ALA A 3 11.91 35.25 -64.38
CA ALA A 3 10.54 34.98 -63.95
C ALA A 3 10.38 35.40 -62.49
N LEU A 4 9.52 36.41 -62.33
CA LEU A 4 9.01 36.98 -61.09
C LEU A 4 8.11 35.93 -60.40
N ILE A 5 8.34 35.62 -59.11
CA ILE A 5 7.44 34.77 -58.33
C ILE A 5 6.79 35.63 -57.24
N LEU A 6 5.46 35.68 -57.31
CA LEU A 6 4.54 36.36 -56.40
C LEU A 6 4.44 35.57 -55.09
N VAL A 7 4.66 36.21 -53.94
CA VAL A 7 4.45 35.60 -52.62
C VAL A 7 2.98 35.75 -52.24
N ALA A 8 2.24 34.65 -52.23
CA ALA A 8 0.91 34.56 -51.63
C ALA A 8 1.06 34.21 -50.15
N THR A 9 0.81 35.17 -49.26
CA THR A 9 0.70 34.93 -47.82
C THR A 9 -0.60 34.19 -47.53
N CYS A 10 -0.51 32.88 -47.32
CA CYS A 10 -1.61 32.07 -46.81
C CYS A 10 -1.76 32.38 -45.32
N LEU A 11 -2.84 33.08 -44.94
CA LEU A 11 -3.20 33.30 -43.54
C LEU A 11 -3.73 31.97 -42.98
N THR A 12 -2.86 31.20 -42.31
CA THR A 12 -3.28 30.01 -41.58
C THR A 12 -3.98 30.44 -40.30
N VAL A 13 -5.31 30.29 -40.27
CA VAL A 13 -6.07 30.34 -39.02
C VAL A 13 -5.67 29.11 -38.21
N ALA A 14 -4.82 29.29 -37.19
CA ALA A 14 -4.50 28.23 -36.25
C ALA A 14 -5.76 27.88 -35.45
N LEU A 15 -6.27 26.67 -35.66
CA LEU A 15 -7.27 26.08 -34.76
C LEU A 15 -6.66 25.98 -33.35
N PRO A 16 -7.40 26.29 -32.28
CA PRO A 16 -6.88 26.18 -30.93
C PRO A 16 -6.55 24.72 -30.63
N ALA A 17 -5.30 24.43 -30.25
CA ALA A 17 -4.79 23.12 -29.86
C ALA A 17 -5.37 22.58 -28.52
N HIS A 18 -6.58 22.98 -28.14
CA HIS A 18 -7.17 22.70 -26.84
C HIS A 18 -7.86 21.33 -26.76
N ALA A 19 -8.17 20.69 -27.90
CA ALA A 19 -8.91 19.43 -27.92
C ALA A 19 -8.02 18.18 -27.71
N GLN A 20 -6.72 18.25 -28.03
CA GLN A 20 -5.79 17.10 -27.93
C GLN A 20 -5.06 17.02 -26.58
N ALA A 21 -4.90 18.13 -25.86
CA ALA A 21 -4.26 18.16 -24.54
C ALA A 21 -5.10 17.45 -23.46
N ARG A 22 -6.43 17.53 -23.53
CA ARG A 22 -7.34 16.96 -22.53
C ARG A 22 -7.42 15.42 -22.58
N PRO A 23 -7.51 14.75 -23.75
CA PRO A 23 -7.43 13.30 -23.85
C PRO A 23 -6.07 12.73 -23.42
N GLN A 24 -4.96 13.41 -23.76
CA GLN A 24 -3.62 12.97 -23.35
C GLN A 24 -3.40 13.13 -21.84
N ALA A 25 -3.83 14.25 -21.25
CA ALA A 25 -3.80 14.43 -19.79
C ALA A 25 -4.66 13.38 -19.06
N GLN A 26 -5.87 13.10 -19.56
CA GLN A 26 -6.73 12.04 -19.00
C GLN A 26 -6.12 10.64 -19.17
N ALA A 27 -5.45 10.36 -20.30
CA ALA A 27 -4.77 9.09 -20.53
C ALA A 27 -3.53 8.93 -19.62
N GLN A 28 -2.79 10.01 -19.37
CA GLN A 28 -1.60 10.03 -18.51
C GLN A 28 -1.97 10.05 -17.02
N GLU A 29 -3.14 10.58 -16.65
CA GLU A 29 -3.67 10.50 -15.28
C GLU A 29 -4.21 9.10 -14.95
N ARG A 30 -4.66 8.34 -15.95
CA ARG A 30 -5.04 6.93 -15.78
C ARG A 30 -3.86 6.02 -15.44
N THR A 31 -2.62 6.47 -15.58
CA THR A 31 -1.42 5.70 -15.23
C THR A 31 -0.94 5.97 -13.81
N ARG A 32 -1.68 6.73 -13.01
CA ARG A 32 -1.34 7.03 -11.61
C ARG A 32 -2.52 6.70 -10.69
N PRO A 33 -2.27 6.43 -9.41
CA PRO A 33 -3.35 6.29 -8.47
C PRO A 33 -4.20 7.56 -8.33
N VAL A 34 -5.50 7.39 -8.10
CA VAL A 34 -6.49 8.46 -7.97
C VAL A 34 -7.49 8.17 -6.85
N HIS A 35 -7.97 9.20 -6.15
CA HIS A 35 -8.99 9.10 -5.09
C HIS A 35 -10.17 10.06 -5.33
N GLY A 36 -11.20 10.00 -4.49
CA GLY A 36 -12.21 11.05 -4.44
C GLY A 36 -13.20 11.04 -5.61
N ASP A 37 -13.92 12.15 -5.75
CA ASP A 37 -14.75 12.46 -6.92
C ASP A 37 -13.96 12.42 -8.23
N ARG A 38 -12.64 12.70 -8.18
CA ARG A 38 -11.77 12.63 -9.35
C ARG A 38 -11.68 11.21 -9.89
N ALA A 39 -11.52 10.22 -9.01
CA ALA A 39 -11.48 8.81 -9.38
C ALA A 39 -12.81 8.37 -10.01
N ILE A 40 -13.94 8.76 -9.41
CA ILE A 40 -15.29 8.49 -9.93
C ILE A 40 -15.46 9.06 -11.35
N ALA A 41 -15.04 10.31 -11.56
CA ALA A 41 -15.12 10.97 -12.86
C ALA A 41 -14.20 10.32 -13.92
N LEU A 42 -13.03 9.83 -13.53
CA LEU A 42 -12.09 9.16 -14.44
C LEU A 42 -12.55 7.76 -14.85
N LEU A 43 -13.19 7.03 -13.93
CA LEU A 43 -13.79 5.73 -14.21
C LEU A 43 -14.93 5.85 -15.22
N GLY A 44 -15.83 6.81 -15.03
CA GLY A 44 -17.01 6.98 -15.88
C GLY A 44 -17.79 5.68 -16.03
N ASP A 45 -17.94 5.22 -17.27
CA ASP A 45 -18.66 3.98 -17.60
C ASP A 45 -17.98 2.70 -17.07
N ARG A 46 -16.68 2.76 -16.73
CA ARG A 46 -15.93 1.62 -16.14
C ARG A 46 -16.09 1.48 -14.64
N LEU A 47 -16.90 2.32 -13.99
CA LEU A 47 -17.15 2.21 -12.55
C LEU A 47 -17.63 0.81 -12.15
N ALA A 48 -18.48 0.20 -12.99
CA ALA A 48 -19.00 -1.14 -12.72
C ALA A 48 -17.94 -2.23 -12.83
N GLU A 49 -17.02 -2.11 -13.79
CA GLU A 49 -15.89 -3.03 -13.96
C GLU A 49 -14.92 -2.93 -12.78
N ALA A 50 -14.53 -1.71 -12.39
CA ALA A 50 -13.67 -1.48 -11.24
C ALA A 50 -14.33 -1.96 -9.93
N ALA A 51 -15.63 -1.75 -9.76
CA ALA A 51 -16.35 -2.26 -8.58
C ALA A 51 -16.32 -3.81 -8.53
N ALA A 52 -16.58 -4.48 -9.67
CA ALA A 52 -16.54 -5.93 -9.76
C ALA A 52 -15.15 -6.51 -9.47
N LEU A 53 -14.08 -5.85 -9.94
CA LEU A 53 -12.68 -6.22 -9.64
C LEU A 53 -12.39 -6.27 -8.13
N ASN A 54 -13.07 -5.42 -7.36
CA ASN A 54 -12.95 -5.31 -5.91
C ASN A 54 -14.09 -6.03 -5.16
N GLY A 55 -14.86 -6.90 -5.82
CA GLY A 55 -15.98 -7.61 -5.18
C GLY A 55 -17.08 -6.69 -4.62
N TRP A 56 -17.19 -5.46 -5.12
CA TRP A 56 -18.11 -4.44 -4.64
C TRP A 56 -19.21 -4.12 -5.65
N THR A 57 -20.29 -3.52 -5.18
CA THR A 57 -21.29 -2.92 -6.07
C THR A 57 -20.78 -1.56 -6.56
N PRO A 58 -21.24 -1.08 -7.74
CA PRO A 58 -20.88 0.26 -8.22
C PRO A 58 -21.27 1.38 -7.24
N ALA A 59 -22.39 1.20 -6.53
CA ALA A 59 -22.85 2.12 -5.51
C ALA A 59 -21.90 2.17 -4.31
N ARG A 60 -21.41 1.02 -3.84
CA ARG A 60 -20.43 0.93 -2.74
C ARG A 60 -19.11 1.59 -3.14
N LEU A 61 -18.57 1.27 -4.32
CA LEU A 61 -17.31 1.88 -4.78
C LEU A 61 -17.44 3.40 -4.87
N ARG A 62 -18.53 3.90 -5.46
CA ARG A 62 -18.79 5.34 -5.52
C ARG A 62 -18.88 5.97 -4.13
N ALA A 63 -19.60 5.34 -3.20
CA ALA A 63 -19.74 5.86 -1.85
C ALA A 63 -18.39 5.95 -1.14
N VAL A 64 -17.61 4.85 -1.12
CA VAL A 64 -16.28 4.81 -0.50
C VAL A 64 -15.37 5.90 -1.08
N LEU A 65 -15.25 5.99 -2.41
CA LEU A 65 -14.41 7.01 -3.04
C LEU A 65 -14.88 8.44 -2.75
N ALA A 66 -16.17 8.67 -2.50
CA ALA A 66 -16.69 10.00 -2.23
C ALA A 66 -16.57 10.42 -0.76
N THR A 67 -16.44 9.47 0.17
CA THR A 67 -16.54 9.74 1.62
C THR A 67 -15.30 9.37 2.42
N ASP A 68 -14.42 8.53 1.87
CA ASP A 68 -13.20 8.09 2.52
C ASP A 68 -11.98 8.65 1.79
N ASP A 69 -11.36 9.66 2.38
CA ASP A 69 -10.20 10.34 1.81
C ASP A 69 -8.95 9.45 1.77
N THR A 70 -8.95 8.35 2.53
CA THR A 70 -7.86 7.37 2.52
C THR A 70 -8.04 6.33 1.42
N ALA A 71 -9.18 6.27 0.73
CA ALA A 71 -9.46 5.29 -0.32
C ALA A 71 -8.96 5.76 -1.70
N TRP A 72 -8.05 4.98 -2.29
CA TRP A 72 -7.45 5.21 -3.59
C TRP A 72 -7.75 4.07 -4.56
N LEU A 73 -7.67 4.37 -5.85
CA LEU A 73 -7.70 3.42 -6.95
C LEU A 73 -6.38 3.46 -7.69
N ASP A 74 -5.81 2.29 -7.94
CA ASP A 74 -4.64 2.16 -8.82
C ASP A 74 -5.06 2.20 -10.31
N PRO A 75 -4.10 2.26 -11.25
CA PRO A 75 -4.38 2.28 -12.69
C PRO A 75 -5.24 1.11 -13.20
N ASP A 76 -5.17 -0.04 -12.54
CA ASP A 76 -5.93 -1.25 -12.88
C ASP A 76 -7.33 -1.25 -12.25
N GLY A 77 -7.64 -0.25 -11.43
CA GLY A 77 -8.92 -0.09 -10.76
C GLY A 77 -9.05 -0.90 -9.46
N ARG A 78 -7.94 -1.33 -8.86
CA ARG A 78 -7.94 -1.96 -7.53
C ARG A 78 -7.96 -0.89 -6.45
N VAL A 79 -8.78 -1.13 -5.42
CA VAL A 79 -8.87 -0.25 -4.26
C VAL A 79 -7.73 -0.56 -3.30
N PHE A 80 -7.15 0.49 -2.76
CA PHE A 80 -6.19 0.43 -1.66
C PHE A 80 -6.37 1.65 -0.77
N TYR A 81 -5.85 1.56 0.45
CA TYR A 81 -5.89 2.63 1.43
C TYR A 81 -4.50 3.23 1.64
N VAL A 82 -4.44 4.54 1.77
CA VAL A 82 -3.24 5.30 2.10
C VAL A 82 -3.48 6.01 3.41
N GLU A 83 -2.77 5.58 4.45
CA GLU A 83 -2.88 6.20 5.77
C GLU A 83 -2.23 7.59 5.77
N SER A 84 -2.77 8.55 6.51
CA SER A 84 -2.15 9.87 6.55
C SER A 84 -0.75 9.80 7.17
N ALA A 85 0.16 10.68 6.76
CA ALA A 85 1.45 10.78 7.43
C ALA A 85 1.21 11.17 8.89
N TYR A 86 1.89 10.49 9.82
CA TYR A 86 1.83 10.87 11.23
C TYR A 86 2.40 12.29 11.39
N ASP A 87 1.56 13.22 11.85
CA ASP A 87 1.86 14.64 12.01
C ASP A 87 2.25 15.01 13.46
N GLY A 88 2.40 14.00 14.32
CA GLY A 88 2.87 14.17 15.69
C GLY A 88 4.39 14.45 15.79
N PRO A 89 4.92 14.56 17.02
CA PRO A 89 6.33 14.85 17.23
C PRO A 89 7.23 13.87 16.47
N ALA A 90 8.24 14.39 15.77
CA ALA A 90 9.23 13.57 15.08
C ALA A 90 9.89 12.59 16.06
N ALA A 91 10.08 11.34 15.61
CA ALA A 91 10.90 10.35 16.33
C ALA A 91 12.28 10.99 16.63
N GLY A 92 12.56 11.22 17.90
CA GLY A 92 13.60 12.15 18.34
C GLY A 92 13.48 12.51 19.81
N ALA A 93 12.29 12.36 20.39
CA ALA A 93 12.21 11.85 21.76
C ALA A 93 12.42 10.34 21.69
N GLU A 94 13.32 9.79 22.53
CA GLU A 94 13.20 8.37 22.91
C GLU A 94 11.72 8.16 23.25
N PRO A 95 11.04 7.18 22.64
CA PRO A 95 9.72 6.84 23.14
C PRO A 95 9.89 6.62 24.64
N GLU A 96 9.00 7.19 25.47
CA GLU A 96 8.90 6.71 26.86
C GLU A 96 8.31 5.30 26.77
N VAL A 97 9.20 4.39 26.42
CA VAL A 97 8.93 2.97 26.30
C VAL A 97 8.70 2.53 27.73
N GLY A 98 7.43 2.33 28.08
CA GLY A 98 7.04 1.79 29.37
C GLY A 98 7.62 0.40 29.60
N GLU A 99 7.18 -0.27 30.66
CA GLU A 99 7.57 -1.65 30.89
C GLU A 99 7.09 -2.56 29.74
N ALA A 100 7.96 -3.50 29.34
CA ALA A 100 7.65 -4.48 28.31
C ALA A 100 6.41 -5.31 28.71
N PRO A 101 5.37 -5.40 27.86
CA PRO A 101 4.18 -6.19 28.18
C PRO A 101 4.44 -7.70 28.32
N TYR A 102 5.52 -8.20 27.70
CA TYR A 102 5.98 -9.59 27.72
C TYR A 102 7.50 -9.65 27.92
N PRO A 103 8.07 -10.82 28.30
CA PRO A 103 9.52 -11.00 28.30
C PRO A 103 10.14 -10.62 26.95
N LEU A 104 11.20 -9.81 26.96
CA LEU A 104 11.86 -9.32 25.74
C LEU A 104 12.39 -10.42 24.83
N ALA A 105 12.64 -11.62 25.37
CA ALA A 105 13.06 -12.79 24.60
C ALA A 105 11.93 -13.33 23.70
N ASP A 106 10.66 -13.07 24.06
CA ASP A 106 9.49 -13.62 23.38
C ASP A 106 8.97 -12.69 22.26
N THR A 107 9.62 -11.54 22.04
CA THR A 107 9.16 -10.48 21.10
C THR A 107 8.90 -10.99 19.69
N PHE A 108 9.62 -12.01 19.22
CA PHE A 108 9.49 -12.61 17.88
C PHE A 108 8.82 -13.99 17.90
N THR A 109 8.09 -14.30 18.98
CA THR A 109 7.28 -15.51 19.15
C THR A 109 5.90 -15.20 19.72
N LEU A 110 5.40 -13.98 19.52
CA LEU A 110 4.09 -13.56 20.02
C LEU A 110 2.99 -14.05 19.09
N HIS A 111 1.87 -14.48 19.65
CA HIS A 111 0.68 -14.96 18.93
C HIS A 111 -0.58 -14.54 19.66
N SER A 112 -1.54 -13.95 18.95
CA SER A 112 -2.81 -13.52 19.55
C SER A 112 -3.80 -14.67 19.62
N LEU A 113 -3.73 -15.60 18.67
CA LEU A 113 -4.59 -16.77 18.58
C LEU A 113 -3.86 -17.95 17.93
N PRO A 114 -2.91 -18.61 18.65
CA PRO A 114 -2.15 -19.74 18.11
C PRO A 114 -3.07 -20.83 17.55
N GLY A 115 -2.81 -21.26 16.31
CA GLY A 115 -3.56 -22.32 15.64
C GLY A 115 -4.75 -21.85 14.80
N SER A 116 -5.00 -20.54 14.69
CA SER A 116 -5.91 -20.03 13.66
C SER A 116 -5.43 -20.41 12.26
N SER A 117 -6.37 -20.60 11.35
CA SER A 117 -6.05 -20.86 9.93
C SER A 117 -5.78 -19.58 9.15
N ARG A 118 -5.91 -18.41 9.78
CA ARG A 118 -5.64 -17.09 9.19
C ARG A 118 -4.57 -16.41 10.00
N THR A 119 -3.52 -15.92 9.32
CA THR A 119 -2.39 -15.29 10.01
C THR A 119 -2.10 -13.89 9.46
N ILE A 120 -1.85 -12.93 10.34
CA ILE A 120 -1.24 -11.64 10.02
C ILE A 120 0.14 -11.64 10.66
N LEU A 121 1.18 -11.74 9.85
CA LEU A 121 2.56 -11.52 10.31
C LEU A 121 2.84 -10.02 10.34
N LEU A 122 3.18 -9.51 11.52
CA LEU A 122 3.82 -8.21 11.70
C LEU A 122 5.32 -8.40 11.58
N ASP A 123 5.84 -8.15 10.39
CA ASP A 123 7.26 -8.34 10.04
C ASP A 123 8.02 -7.04 10.36
N PHE A 124 8.84 -7.10 11.41
CA PHE A 124 9.74 -6.02 11.80
C PHE A 124 11.20 -6.31 11.45
N ASP A 125 11.58 -7.58 11.24
CA ASP A 125 12.95 -8.00 11.00
C ASP A 125 13.38 -7.91 9.52
N GLY A 126 12.42 -7.55 8.65
CA GLY A 126 12.67 -7.23 7.26
C GLY A 126 12.59 -8.46 6.37
N THR A 127 12.38 -8.20 5.08
CA THR A 127 12.22 -9.27 4.09
C THR A 127 12.60 -8.83 2.69
N SER A 128 12.85 -9.81 1.82
CA SER A 128 13.04 -9.55 0.40
C SER A 128 11.69 -9.45 -0.31
N VAL A 129 11.35 -8.25 -0.78
CA VAL A 129 10.13 -8.02 -1.54
C VAL A 129 10.40 -8.31 -3.02
N SER A 130 9.82 -9.40 -3.53
CA SER A 130 10.04 -9.86 -4.90
C SER A 130 8.77 -10.46 -5.49
N GLY A 131 8.53 -10.22 -6.78
CA GLY A 131 7.36 -10.79 -7.49
C GLY A 131 6.01 -10.31 -6.95
N THR A 132 5.98 -9.17 -6.25
CA THR A 132 4.76 -8.62 -5.64
C THR A 132 4.21 -7.43 -6.42
N GLY A 133 2.97 -7.03 -6.11
CA GLY A 133 2.38 -5.78 -6.62
C GLY A 133 3.23 -4.54 -6.30
N TRP A 134 3.98 -4.55 -5.20
CA TRP A 134 4.91 -3.47 -4.86
C TRP A 134 6.01 -3.31 -5.92
N ASN A 135 6.50 -4.42 -6.49
CA ASN A 135 7.51 -4.39 -7.54
C ASN A 135 6.90 -3.96 -8.88
N SER A 136 5.77 -4.55 -9.29
CA SER A 136 5.19 -4.31 -10.61
C SER A 136 4.46 -2.98 -10.73
N SER A 137 3.73 -2.56 -9.70
CA SER A 137 2.83 -1.40 -9.75
C SER A 137 3.51 -0.11 -9.28
N TYR A 138 4.46 -0.21 -8.34
CA TYR A 138 5.19 0.95 -7.81
C TYR A 138 6.68 0.95 -8.19
N GLY A 139 7.17 -0.10 -8.84
CA GLY A 139 8.57 -0.19 -9.24
C GLY A 139 9.54 -0.35 -8.07
N VAL A 140 9.09 -0.80 -6.89
CA VAL A 140 9.97 -1.09 -5.76
C VAL A 140 11.01 -2.13 -6.17
N SER A 141 12.27 -1.88 -5.87
CA SER A 141 13.35 -2.77 -6.27
C SER A 141 13.18 -4.15 -5.64
N THR A 142 13.57 -5.19 -6.38
CA THR A 142 13.67 -6.54 -5.82
C THR A 142 14.92 -6.61 -4.95
N SER A 143 14.78 -6.19 -3.69
CA SER A 143 15.87 -6.11 -2.72
C SER A 143 15.37 -6.37 -1.29
N PRO A 144 16.27 -6.77 -0.38
CA PRO A 144 15.95 -6.84 1.04
C PRO A 144 15.51 -5.46 1.55
N GLN A 145 14.32 -5.41 2.15
CA GLN A 145 13.87 -4.26 2.91
C GLN A 145 14.42 -4.37 4.33
N PRO A 146 15.01 -3.29 4.89
CA PRO A 146 15.66 -3.33 6.19
C PRO A 146 14.66 -3.58 7.32
N ALA A 147 15.16 -4.14 8.43
CA ALA A 147 14.45 -4.22 9.69
C ALA A 147 14.04 -2.84 10.20
N TRP A 148 12.93 -2.78 10.92
CA TRP A 148 12.52 -1.62 11.69
C TRP A 148 13.54 -1.28 12.78
N THR A 149 13.79 0.01 12.97
CA THR A 149 14.73 0.47 13.98
C THR A 149 14.35 1.86 14.51
N LEU A 150 14.58 2.09 15.80
CA LEU A 150 14.50 3.37 16.49
C LEU A 150 15.86 4.05 16.66
N ASP A 151 16.94 3.27 16.75
CA ASP A 151 18.30 3.76 17.01
C ASP A 151 19.20 3.81 15.75
N GLY A 152 18.68 3.32 14.63
CA GLY A 152 19.38 3.26 13.34
C GLY A 152 20.19 1.98 13.12
N ASP A 153 20.23 1.04 14.07
CA ASP A 153 20.85 -0.28 13.90
C ASP A 153 19.83 -1.31 13.41
N ALA A 154 19.84 -1.60 12.10
CA ALA A 154 19.00 -2.64 11.52
C ALA A 154 19.56 -4.07 11.66
N THR A 155 20.64 -4.27 12.43
CA THR A 155 21.27 -5.60 12.62
C THR A 155 20.87 -6.28 13.92
N SER A 156 20.29 -5.53 14.86
CA SER A 156 19.83 -6.02 16.15
C SER A 156 18.62 -5.24 16.64
N PHE A 157 17.90 -5.78 17.63
CA PHE A 157 16.80 -5.08 18.29
C PHE A 157 17.14 -4.82 19.75
N SER A 158 17.23 -3.54 20.10
CA SER A 158 17.36 -3.03 21.46
C SER A 158 16.14 -3.38 22.32
N ASP A 159 16.29 -3.30 23.64
CA ASP A 159 15.18 -3.52 24.59
C ASP A 159 14.04 -2.51 24.37
N ALA A 160 14.37 -1.28 23.97
CA ALA A 160 13.41 -0.24 23.64
C ALA A 160 12.58 -0.60 22.39
N GLU A 161 13.23 -1.07 21.33
CA GLU A 161 12.54 -1.52 20.11
C GLU A 161 11.69 -2.75 20.38
N ARG A 162 12.22 -3.73 21.12
CA ARG A 162 11.48 -4.95 21.49
C ARG A 162 10.20 -4.63 22.25
N THR A 163 10.26 -3.69 23.18
CA THR A 163 9.08 -3.25 23.92
C THR A 163 8.09 -2.49 23.04
N ALA A 164 8.59 -1.65 22.13
CA ALA A 164 7.74 -0.96 21.16
C ALA A 164 7.03 -1.95 20.21
N ILE A 165 7.75 -2.97 19.71
CA ILE A 165 7.21 -4.06 18.90
C ILE A 165 6.08 -4.78 19.63
N GLN A 166 6.30 -5.18 20.89
CA GLN A 166 5.26 -5.82 21.70
C GLN A 166 4.02 -4.93 21.87
N SER A 167 4.21 -3.63 22.10
CA SER A 167 3.11 -2.67 22.23
C SER A 167 2.34 -2.47 20.93
N ILE A 168 3.03 -2.43 19.79
CA ILE A 168 2.40 -2.36 18.46
C ILE A 168 1.61 -3.63 18.19
N TRP A 169 2.24 -4.80 18.42
CA TRP A 169 1.58 -6.10 18.26
C TRP A 169 0.32 -6.21 19.10
N GLN A 170 0.32 -5.76 20.36
CA GLN A 170 -0.87 -5.78 21.22
C GLN A 170 -2.02 -4.94 20.64
N ARG A 171 -1.73 -3.76 20.10
CA ARG A 171 -2.76 -2.88 19.52
C ARG A 171 -3.38 -3.52 18.28
N VAL A 172 -2.56 -4.08 17.39
CA VAL A 172 -3.07 -4.78 16.22
C VAL A 172 -3.81 -6.06 16.62
N ALA A 173 -3.30 -6.83 17.58
CA ALA A 173 -3.97 -8.01 18.08
C ALA A 173 -5.34 -7.69 18.68
N GLU A 174 -5.50 -6.56 19.36
CA GLU A 174 -6.77 -6.09 19.91
C GLU A 174 -7.78 -5.74 18.81
N ASP A 175 -7.36 -4.99 17.78
CA ASP A 175 -8.21 -4.66 16.62
C ASP A 175 -8.74 -5.92 15.92
N TYR A 176 -7.95 -7.00 15.91
CA TYR A 176 -8.31 -8.27 15.28
C TYR A 176 -8.94 -9.30 16.23
N ALA A 177 -9.07 -9.01 17.53
CA ALA A 177 -9.64 -9.93 18.52
C ALA A 177 -11.07 -10.44 18.22
N PRO A 178 -11.95 -9.69 17.52
CA PRO A 178 -13.27 -10.21 17.13
C PRO A 178 -13.24 -11.28 16.03
N PHE A 179 -12.09 -11.50 15.37
CA PHE A 179 -11.96 -12.38 14.21
C PHE A 179 -11.15 -13.64 14.55
N ASP A 180 -11.40 -14.74 13.82
CA ASP A 180 -10.54 -15.92 13.85
C ASP A 180 -9.30 -15.66 13.00
N VAL A 181 -8.38 -14.86 13.56
CA VAL A 181 -7.10 -14.47 12.94
C VAL A 181 -6.03 -14.45 14.02
N ASP A 182 -4.88 -15.05 13.72
CA ASP A 182 -3.67 -14.98 14.53
C ASP A 182 -2.80 -13.81 14.07
N VAL A 183 -2.69 -12.77 14.87
CA VAL A 183 -1.70 -11.71 14.70
C VAL A 183 -0.43 -12.16 15.40
N THR A 184 0.67 -12.24 14.66
CA THR A 184 1.92 -12.81 15.16
C THR A 184 3.15 -12.00 14.76
N THR A 185 4.21 -12.11 15.55
CA THR A 185 5.57 -11.66 15.22
C THR A 185 6.52 -12.83 14.90
N GLU A 186 6.03 -14.07 14.95
CA GLU A 186 6.76 -15.27 14.54
C GLU A 186 6.51 -15.55 13.07
N ASP A 187 7.56 -15.71 12.24
CA ASP A 187 7.37 -16.02 10.81
C ASP A 187 6.71 -17.41 10.66
N PRO A 188 5.46 -17.49 10.17
CA PRO A 188 4.76 -18.78 10.00
C PRO A 188 5.26 -19.53 8.75
N GLY A 189 6.23 -18.97 8.03
CA GLY A 189 6.74 -19.48 6.76
C GLY A 189 5.81 -19.18 5.59
N ALA A 190 6.29 -19.46 4.38
CA ALA A 190 5.56 -19.14 3.14
C ALA A 190 4.16 -19.77 3.06
N ALA A 191 3.96 -20.98 3.61
CA ALA A 191 2.66 -21.65 3.60
C ALA A 191 1.65 -21.02 4.59
N GLY A 192 2.12 -20.34 5.64
CA GLY A 192 1.24 -19.59 6.55
C GLY A 192 0.80 -18.23 6.01
N ILE A 193 1.42 -17.77 4.91
CA ILE A 193 1.16 -16.48 4.28
C ILE A 193 0.49 -16.66 2.92
N THR A 194 1.13 -17.38 2.00
CA THR A 194 0.66 -17.51 0.62
C THR A 194 -0.45 -18.53 0.51
N ARG A 195 -1.61 -18.10 0.03
CA ARG A 195 -2.69 -19.00 -0.36
C ARG A 195 -2.39 -19.63 -1.72
N SER A 196 -2.01 -20.91 -1.71
CA SER A 196 -1.55 -21.62 -2.92
C SER A 196 -2.68 -22.01 -3.88
N SER A 197 -3.92 -22.11 -3.40
CA SER A 197 -5.09 -22.44 -4.22
C SER A 197 -6.40 -22.12 -3.50
N VAL A 198 -7.53 -22.21 -4.20
CA VAL A 198 -8.85 -22.08 -3.57
C VAL A 198 -9.16 -23.18 -2.54
N ALA A 199 -8.53 -24.34 -2.66
CA ALA A 199 -8.65 -25.45 -1.70
C ALA A 199 -7.72 -25.28 -0.49
N ASP A 200 -6.77 -24.35 -0.58
CA ASP A 200 -5.90 -24.00 0.54
C ASP A 200 -6.71 -23.23 1.58
N THR A 201 -6.71 -23.79 2.79
CA THR A 201 -7.48 -23.29 3.92
C THR A 201 -6.61 -22.70 5.00
N VAL A 202 -5.27 -22.73 4.89
CA VAL A 202 -4.34 -22.13 5.85
C VAL A 202 -3.48 -21.12 5.11
N TYR A 203 -3.66 -19.85 5.38
CA TYR A 203 -2.99 -18.76 4.67
C TYR A 203 -3.11 -17.46 5.46
N GLY A 204 -2.44 -16.41 4.99
CA GLY A 204 -2.32 -15.19 5.75
C GLY A 204 -1.96 -13.99 4.91
N THR A 205 -1.38 -13.00 5.58
CA THR A 205 -0.75 -11.86 4.95
C THR A 205 0.41 -11.36 5.79
N ARG A 206 1.30 -10.59 5.16
CA ARG A 206 2.46 -9.96 5.80
C ARG A 206 2.27 -8.46 5.77
N ALA A 207 2.24 -7.83 6.94
CA ALA A 207 2.45 -6.41 7.09
C ALA A 207 3.95 -6.20 7.35
N LEU A 208 4.64 -5.59 6.39
CA LEU A 208 6.06 -5.26 6.53
C LEU A 208 6.19 -3.86 7.16
N ILE A 209 6.81 -3.79 8.33
CA ILE A 209 7.16 -2.55 9.02
C ILE A 209 8.63 -2.30 8.76
N THR A 210 8.94 -1.29 7.94
CA THR A 210 10.31 -1.03 7.48
C THR A 210 10.58 0.46 7.34
N PRO A 211 11.80 0.94 7.64
CA PRO A 211 12.21 2.33 7.43
C PRO A 211 12.67 2.58 5.98
N SER A 212 12.30 1.70 5.03
CA SER A 212 12.73 1.78 3.64
C SER A 212 12.32 3.09 2.98
N THR A 213 13.29 3.97 2.76
CA THR A 213 13.08 5.25 2.08
C THR A 213 12.77 5.07 0.60
N GLU A 214 13.24 3.98 -0.01
CA GLU A 214 12.87 3.62 -1.39
C GLU A 214 11.39 3.25 -1.48
N ALA A 215 10.94 2.31 -0.63
CA ALA A 215 9.55 1.89 -0.62
C ALA A 215 8.64 3.07 -0.31
N GLN A 216 8.96 3.87 0.71
CA GLN A 216 8.21 5.08 1.05
C GLN A 216 8.15 6.06 -0.12
N GLY A 217 9.28 6.37 -0.76
CA GLY A 217 9.33 7.32 -1.86
C GLY A 217 8.58 6.88 -3.12
N LYS A 218 8.50 5.56 -3.37
CA LYS A 218 7.81 5.01 -4.56
C LYS A 218 6.33 4.76 -4.33
N ILE A 219 5.99 4.17 -3.19
CA ILE A 219 4.61 3.85 -2.83
C ILE A 219 3.87 5.12 -2.42
N CYS A 220 4.57 6.04 -1.77
CA CYS A 220 3.98 7.15 -1.07
C CYS A 220 4.80 8.46 -1.15
N PRO A 221 4.95 9.02 -2.35
CA PRO A 221 5.83 10.16 -2.62
C PRO A 221 5.46 11.45 -1.86
N SER A 222 4.23 11.56 -1.36
CA SER A 222 3.74 12.71 -0.58
C SER A 222 3.80 12.48 0.94
N GLY A 223 4.29 11.32 1.39
CA GLY A 223 4.25 10.90 2.79
C GLY A 223 2.92 10.24 3.18
N CYS A 224 3.01 9.17 3.96
CA CYS A 224 1.89 8.43 4.56
C CYS A 224 2.40 7.55 5.69
N GLY A 225 1.50 7.11 6.57
CA GLY A 225 1.79 6.13 7.61
C GLY A 225 1.88 4.69 7.09
N GLY A 226 1.28 4.39 5.93
CA GLY A 226 1.29 3.07 5.33
C GLY A 226 0.32 2.95 4.15
N VAL A 227 0.43 1.85 3.40
CA VAL A 227 -0.45 1.55 2.27
C VAL A 227 -0.90 0.10 2.33
N ALA A 228 -2.20 -0.14 2.14
CA ALA A 228 -2.79 -1.47 2.19
C ALA A 228 -3.82 -1.69 1.07
N TYR A 229 -3.63 -2.74 0.28
CA TYR A 229 -4.63 -3.16 -0.69
C TYR A 229 -5.74 -3.99 -0.03
N ILE A 230 -6.97 -3.85 -0.52
CA ILE A 230 -8.04 -4.76 -0.11
C ILE A 230 -7.96 -6.08 -0.88
N HIS A 231 -8.63 -7.11 -0.35
CA HIS A 231 -8.72 -8.44 -0.95
C HIS A 231 -7.39 -9.18 -1.15
N VAL A 232 -6.29 -8.70 -0.56
CA VAL A 232 -4.98 -9.38 -0.59
C VAL A 232 -5.04 -10.73 0.15
N PHE A 233 -5.79 -10.78 1.25
CA PHE A 233 -5.86 -11.96 2.12
C PHE A 233 -6.42 -13.21 1.41
N ASP A 234 -7.38 -13.05 0.51
CA ASP A 234 -8.06 -14.18 -0.16
C ASP A 234 -7.50 -14.48 -1.56
N ALA A 235 -6.54 -13.66 -2.02
CA ALA A 235 -5.90 -13.83 -3.32
C ALA A 235 -5.07 -15.12 -3.38
N THR A 236 -5.19 -15.85 -4.49
CA THR A 236 -4.41 -17.06 -4.74
C THR A 236 -3.23 -16.77 -5.67
N PHE A 237 -2.06 -17.34 -5.39
CA PHE A 237 -0.82 -17.13 -6.15
C PHE A 237 -0.20 -18.43 -6.62
#